data_AF-A0A1L9T5N0-F1
#
_entry.id   AF-A0A1L9T5N0-F1
#
_cell.length_a   1.000
_cell.length_b   1.000
_cell.length_c   1.000
_cell.angle_alpha   90.00
_cell.angle_beta   90.00
_cell.angle_gamma   90.00
#
_symmetry.space_group_name_H-M   'P 1'
#
loop_
_entity.id
_entity.type
_entity.pdbx_description
1 polymer ?
#
loop_
_entity_poly.entity_id
_entity_poly.type
_entity_poly.pdbx_seq_one_letter_code
_entity_poly.pdbx_strand_id
1 'polypeptide(L)'
;MEGTQTQPETTYVSPIGDPLVIGDPGDVLPSPQEVLEVVSILQRAGMTFCVTQISALIYYGAPRVTSDRVLCVPDKDCEHAVALFESRDDLLEPCGPLPLNSPNLLNHKYPRFKAKGKISFWQLVPASYSHLNCEPENIEWSLGGIPYPKLNLYVQRAIDIKDGVELQELIDGMDLSEEWGEENLNLDGTTDTEWLENYYQAFCADFRERGKDEMLVFIDPTPTSRRQIWERSVRNKQRRLGWKYSPERYATRYRKHGSTDPRTRNRPGV
;
A
#
# COMPACT_ATOMS: atom_id res chain seq x y z
N MET A 1 -19.67 -12.50 -55.41
CA MET A 1 -19.42 -11.31 -54.58
C MET A 1 -19.48 -11.78 -53.14
N GLU A 2 -18.35 -12.27 -52.64
CA GLU A 2 -18.20 -12.63 -51.23
C GLU A 2 -17.81 -11.38 -50.45
N GLY A 3 -18.64 -11.03 -49.46
CA GLY A 3 -18.39 -9.91 -48.58
C GLY A 3 -17.27 -10.26 -47.60
N THR A 4 -16.18 -9.52 -47.68
CA THR A 4 -15.08 -9.57 -46.72
C THR A 4 -15.60 -9.02 -45.38
N GLN A 5 -15.80 -9.90 -44.39
CA GLN A 5 -16.00 -9.49 -43.01
C GLN A 5 -14.66 -9.01 -42.45
N THR A 6 -14.49 -7.70 -42.35
CA THR A 6 -13.42 -7.08 -41.56
C THR A 6 -13.67 -7.41 -40.08
N GLN A 7 -12.75 -8.16 -39.46
CA GLN A 7 -12.69 -8.27 -38.01
C GLN A 7 -12.47 -6.87 -37.41
N PRO A 8 -13.15 -6.52 -36.30
CA PRO A 8 -12.90 -5.24 -35.64
C PRO A 8 -11.45 -5.21 -35.18
N GLU A 9 -10.69 -4.18 -35.59
CA GLU A 9 -9.37 -3.89 -35.06
C GLU A 9 -9.49 -3.70 -33.54
N THR A 10 -9.09 -4.71 -32.77
CA THR A 10 -8.94 -4.57 -31.32
C THR A 10 -7.78 -3.62 -31.06
N THR A 11 -8.09 -2.35 -30.82
CA THR A 11 -7.10 -1.35 -30.43
C THR A 11 -6.43 -1.82 -29.14
N TYR A 12 -5.11 -2.04 -29.18
CA TYR A 12 -4.34 -2.37 -27.99
C TYR A 12 -4.31 -1.15 -27.07
N VAL A 13 -5.01 -1.23 -25.93
CA VAL A 13 -4.92 -0.23 -24.87
C VAL A 13 -3.86 -0.70 -23.89
N SER A 14 -2.84 0.15 -23.65
CA SER A 14 -1.86 -0.12 -22.60
C SER A 14 -2.57 -0.23 -21.25
N PRO A 15 -2.20 -1.18 -20.37
CA PRO A 15 -2.79 -1.28 -19.03
C PRO A 15 -2.73 0.03 -18.22
N ILE A 16 -1.77 0.91 -18.51
CA ILE A 16 -1.63 2.22 -17.85
C ILE A 16 -2.75 3.19 -18.27
N GLY A 17 -3.30 3.04 -19.48
CA GLY A 17 -4.40 3.86 -19.99
C GLY A 17 -5.78 3.26 -19.78
N ASP A 18 -5.87 2.16 -19.03
CA ASP A 18 -7.14 1.49 -18.74
C ASP A 18 -8.01 2.36 -17.80
N PRO A 19 -9.33 2.51 -18.03
CA PRO A 19 -10.22 3.25 -17.15
C PRO A 19 -10.19 2.80 -15.68
N LEU A 20 -9.89 1.51 -15.42
CA LEU A 20 -9.68 1.00 -14.06
C LEU A 20 -8.40 1.52 -13.40
N VAL A 21 -7.55 2.25 -14.13
CA VAL A 21 -6.35 2.93 -13.62
C VAL A 21 -6.54 4.44 -13.60
N ILE A 22 -7.06 5.02 -14.69
CA ILE A 22 -7.09 6.48 -14.90
C ILE A 22 -8.46 7.12 -14.66
N GLY A 23 -9.50 6.34 -14.40
CA GLY A 23 -10.88 6.80 -14.32
C GLY A 23 -11.59 6.85 -15.67
N ASP A 24 -12.89 7.07 -15.62
CA ASP A 24 -13.75 7.22 -16.79
C ASP A 24 -13.73 8.66 -17.33
N PRO A 25 -14.11 8.86 -18.60
CA PRO A 25 -14.25 10.21 -19.16
C PRO A 25 -15.18 11.08 -18.31
N GLY A 26 -14.67 12.21 -17.83
CA GLY A 26 -15.41 13.16 -16.99
C GLY A 26 -15.21 13.00 -15.49
N ASP A 27 -14.52 11.95 -15.05
CA ASP A 27 -14.10 11.83 -13.65
C ASP A 27 -13.16 12.97 -13.25
N VAL A 28 -13.31 13.43 -12.02
CA VAL A 28 -12.47 14.48 -11.44
C VAL A 28 -11.59 13.94 -10.32
N LEU A 29 -10.56 14.70 -9.95
CA LEU A 29 -9.72 14.33 -8.82
C LEU A 29 -10.53 14.27 -7.51
N PRO A 30 -10.17 13.34 -6.60
CA PRO A 30 -10.80 13.27 -5.29
C PRO A 30 -10.57 14.53 -4.47
N SER A 31 -11.60 14.96 -3.75
CA SER A 31 -11.49 16.04 -2.77
C SER A 31 -11.18 15.45 -1.38
N PRO A 32 -10.52 16.19 -0.47
CA PRO A 32 -10.32 15.71 0.89
C PRO A 32 -11.60 15.28 1.59
N GLN A 33 -12.70 16.01 1.36
CA GLN A 33 -14.01 15.71 1.93
C GLN A 33 -14.57 14.37 1.43
N GLU A 34 -14.40 14.05 0.15
CA GLU A 34 -14.83 12.75 -0.40
C GLU A 34 -13.98 11.61 0.15
N VAL A 35 -12.66 11.78 0.26
CA VAL A 35 -11.80 10.78 0.92
C VAL A 35 -12.28 10.51 2.35
N LEU A 36 -12.59 11.56 3.10
CA LEU A 36 -13.14 11.42 4.45
C LEU A 36 -14.54 10.82 4.47
N GLU A 37 -15.37 11.09 3.46
CA GLU A 37 -16.69 10.49 3.34
C GLU A 37 -16.62 8.98 3.16
N VAL A 38 -15.72 8.49 2.30
CA VAL A 38 -15.50 7.05 2.12
C VAL A 38 -14.97 6.41 3.41
N VAL A 39 -13.96 7.02 4.03
CA VAL A 39 -13.40 6.58 5.32
C VAL A 39 -14.48 6.54 6.42
N SER A 40 -15.41 7.50 6.41
CA SER A 40 -16.48 7.58 7.41
C SER A 40 -17.48 6.42 7.35
N ILE A 41 -17.53 5.66 6.25
CA ILE A 41 -18.38 4.47 6.12
C ILE A 41 -18.00 3.45 7.20
N LEU A 42 -16.73 3.07 7.25
CA LEU A 42 -16.23 2.09 8.23
C LEU A 42 -16.20 2.70 9.65
N GLN A 43 -15.85 3.99 9.76
CA GLN A 43 -15.81 4.67 11.05
C GLN A 43 -17.18 4.72 11.73
N ARG A 44 -18.26 5.03 11.01
CA ARG A 44 -19.62 5.06 11.58
C ARG A 44 -20.12 3.68 11.97
N ALA A 45 -19.63 2.63 11.32
CA ALA A 45 -19.89 1.25 11.70
C ALA A 45 -19.09 0.80 12.95
N GLY A 46 -18.23 1.67 13.51
CA GLY A 46 -17.38 1.33 14.65
C GLY A 46 -16.26 0.34 14.29
N MET A 47 -15.94 0.19 13.00
CA MET A 47 -14.92 -0.74 12.54
C MET A 47 -13.52 -0.14 12.74
N THR A 48 -12.58 -1.00 13.16
CA THR A 48 -11.16 -0.64 13.16
C THR A 48 -10.60 -0.88 11.77
N PHE A 49 -9.84 0.08 11.24
CA PHE A 49 -9.20 -0.05 9.94
C PHE A 49 -8.04 0.94 9.84
N CYS A 50 -7.17 0.73 8.85
CA CYS A 50 -6.14 1.71 8.50
C CYS A 50 -5.77 1.68 7.03
N VAL A 51 -5.27 2.80 6.53
CA VAL A 51 -4.75 2.93 5.17
C VAL A 51 -3.32 2.40 5.13
N THR A 52 -3.00 1.53 4.17
CA THR A 52 -1.70 0.88 4.01
C THR A 52 -1.09 1.13 2.62
N GLN A 53 0.03 0.47 2.33
CA GLN A 53 0.78 0.53 1.06
C GLN A 53 1.18 1.98 0.70
N ILE A 54 1.05 2.39 -0.55
CA ILE A 54 1.54 3.68 -1.06
C ILE A 54 0.99 4.87 -0.25
N SER A 55 -0.26 4.81 0.18
CA SER A 55 -0.87 5.91 0.94
C SER A 55 -0.26 6.07 2.34
N ALA A 56 0.09 4.96 3.01
CA ALA A 56 0.84 5.01 4.27
C ALA A 56 2.27 5.55 4.07
N LEU A 57 2.94 5.16 2.98
CA LEU A 57 4.25 5.71 2.64
C LEU A 57 4.23 7.24 2.47
N ILE A 58 3.19 7.77 1.81
CA ILE A 58 3.03 9.22 1.63
C ILE A 58 2.79 9.93 2.97
N TYR A 59 1.96 9.33 3.85
CA TYR A 59 1.75 9.82 5.22
C TYR A 59 3.10 9.93 5.97
N TYR A 60 3.92 8.87 5.90
CA TYR A 60 5.27 8.82 6.44
C TYR A 60 6.36 9.55 5.63
N GLY A 61 5.96 10.42 4.70
CA GLY A 61 6.87 11.37 4.05
C GLY A 61 7.63 10.86 2.85
N ALA A 62 7.32 9.68 2.33
CA ALA A 62 7.85 9.16 1.07
C ALA A 62 6.95 9.59 -0.11
N PRO A 63 7.36 10.58 -0.94
CA PRO A 63 6.54 11.08 -2.04
C PRO A 63 6.39 10.03 -3.14
N ARG A 64 5.15 9.63 -3.42
CA ARG A 64 4.76 8.67 -4.46
C ARG A 64 3.49 9.14 -5.16
N VAL A 65 3.26 8.62 -6.36
CA VAL A 65 1.96 8.76 -7.03
C VAL A 65 1.02 7.72 -6.42
N THR A 66 -0.05 8.18 -5.79
CA THR A 66 -1.09 7.28 -5.25
C THR A 66 -1.84 6.62 -6.40
N SER A 67 -2.04 5.31 -6.30
CA SER A 67 -3.02 4.57 -7.09
C SER A 67 -4.29 4.37 -6.25
N ASP A 68 -4.48 3.16 -5.74
CA ASP A 68 -5.59 2.79 -4.89
C ASP A 68 -5.29 3.15 -3.43
N ARG A 69 -6.33 3.52 -2.69
CA ARG A 69 -6.31 3.55 -1.22
C ARG A 69 -6.65 2.16 -0.72
N VAL A 70 -5.62 1.47 -0.24
CA VAL A 70 -5.76 0.15 0.35
C VAL A 70 -6.10 0.30 1.83
N LEU A 71 -7.28 -0.18 2.20
CA LEU A 71 -7.80 -0.21 3.56
C LEU A 71 -7.63 -1.62 4.11
N CYS A 72 -6.79 -1.73 5.13
CA CYS A 72 -6.63 -2.91 5.94
C CYS A 72 -7.73 -2.93 7.02
N VAL A 73 -8.48 -4.03 7.09
CA VAL A 73 -9.53 -4.30 8.10
C VAL A 73 -9.27 -5.65 8.78
N PRO A 74 -9.73 -5.86 10.03
CA PRO A 74 -9.65 -7.16 10.68
C PRO A 74 -10.27 -8.26 9.82
N ASP A 75 -9.64 -9.43 9.76
CA ASP A 75 -10.06 -10.56 8.91
C ASP A 75 -11.53 -10.93 9.08
N LYS A 76 -12.01 -10.95 10.33
CA LYS A 76 -13.41 -11.26 10.69
C LYS A 76 -14.42 -10.23 10.18
N ASP A 77 -13.96 -9.02 9.89
CA ASP A 77 -14.79 -7.87 9.52
C ASP A 77 -14.75 -7.60 8.00
N CYS A 78 -13.93 -8.32 7.23
CA CYS A 78 -13.78 -8.14 5.79
C CYS A 78 -15.10 -8.19 5.02
N GLU A 79 -15.91 -9.24 5.21
CA GLU A 79 -17.19 -9.39 4.52
C GLU A 79 -18.16 -8.27 4.87
N HIS A 80 -18.17 -7.85 6.15
CA HIS A 80 -18.99 -6.73 6.60
C HIS A 80 -18.52 -5.39 6.01
N ALA A 81 -17.20 -5.16 5.93
CA ALA A 81 -16.63 -3.96 5.33
C ALA A 81 -17.03 -3.84 3.84
N VAL A 82 -16.99 -4.95 3.11
CA VAL A 82 -17.42 -5.03 1.71
C VAL A 82 -18.90 -4.70 1.59
N ALA A 83 -19.76 -5.32 2.41
CA ALA A 83 -21.20 -5.04 2.41
C ALA A 83 -21.52 -3.57 2.74
N LEU A 84 -20.75 -2.94 3.64
CA LEU A 84 -20.89 -1.51 3.94
C LEU A 84 -20.54 -0.63 2.73
N PHE A 85 -19.47 -0.96 2.00
CA PHE A 85 -19.09 -0.24 0.79
C PHE A 85 -20.13 -0.41 -0.32
N GLU A 86 -20.63 -1.64 -0.52
CA GLU A 86 -21.70 -1.93 -1.49
C GLU A 86 -23.01 -1.23 -1.14
N SER A 87 -23.30 -1.02 0.15
CA SER A 87 -24.51 -0.32 0.61
C SER A 87 -24.49 1.19 0.32
N ARG A 88 -23.33 1.76 0.00
CA ARG A 88 -23.14 3.18 -0.36
C ARG A 88 -23.01 3.33 -1.87
N ASP A 89 -24.00 2.80 -2.59
CA ASP A 89 -24.07 2.89 -4.05
C ASP A 89 -24.23 4.33 -4.57
N ASP A 90 -24.57 5.28 -3.71
CA ASP A 90 -24.56 6.71 -3.99
C ASP A 90 -23.13 7.26 -4.16
N LEU A 91 -22.14 6.64 -3.50
CA LEU A 91 -20.76 7.12 -3.43
C LEU A 91 -19.78 6.21 -4.17
N LEU A 92 -19.96 4.89 -4.06
CA LEU A 92 -19.03 3.88 -4.53
C LEU A 92 -19.71 2.92 -5.51
N GLU A 93 -18.90 2.33 -6.39
CA GLU A 93 -19.30 1.22 -7.24
C GLU A 93 -18.22 0.14 -7.22
N PRO A 94 -18.59 -1.16 -7.11
CA PRO A 94 -17.64 -2.25 -7.31
C PRO A 94 -16.99 -2.15 -8.69
N CYS A 95 -15.69 -2.39 -8.78
CA CYS A 95 -14.97 -2.36 -10.04
C CYS A 95 -14.00 -3.54 -10.18
N GLY A 96 -13.56 -3.77 -11.41
CA GLY A 96 -12.61 -4.85 -11.70
C GLY A 96 -11.26 -4.65 -11.01
N PRO A 97 -10.45 -5.73 -10.90
CA PRO A 97 -9.12 -5.64 -10.30
C PRO A 97 -8.25 -4.65 -11.07
N LEU A 98 -7.26 -4.07 -10.38
CA LEU A 98 -6.29 -3.17 -11.00
C LEU A 98 -5.57 -3.91 -12.16
N PRO A 99 -5.64 -3.39 -13.41
CA PRO A 99 -5.00 -4.03 -14.57
C PRO A 99 -3.48 -4.13 -14.47
N LEU A 100 -2.87 -3.32 -13.61
CA LEU A 100 -1.46 -3.35 -13.28
C LEU A 100 -1.19 -4.40 -12.20
N ASN A 101 -0.75 -5.59 -12.60
CA ASN A 101 -0.32 -6.62 -11.65
C ASN A 101 1.03 -6.19 -11.04
N SER A 102 1.08 -6.06 -9.71
CA SER A 102 2.35 -6.00 -9.01
C SER A 102 2.93 -7.41 -8.90
N PRO A 103 4.23 -7.62 -9.17
CA PRO A 103 4.82 -8.97 -9.13
C PRO A 103 4.76 -9.62 -7.75
N ASN A 104 4.59 -8.84 -6.68
CA ASN A 104 4.65 -9.31 -5.30
C ASN A 104 3.40 -8.96 -4.45
N LEU A 105 2.30 -8.49 -5.08
CA LEU A 105 1.02 -8.29 -4.38
C LEU A 105 -0.13 -9.10 -5.00
N LEU A 106 -0.95 -9.73 -4.15
CA LEU A 106 -2.20 -10.41 -4.55
C LEU A 106 -3.41 -9.48 -4.44
N ASN A 107 -3.19 -8.16 -4.58
CA ASN A 107 -4.24 -7.16 -4.49
C ASN A 107 -5.44 -7.51 -5.40
N HIS A 108 -5.21 -8.11 -6.58
CA HIS A 108 -6.31 -8.48 -7.50
C HIS A 108 -7.29 -9.53 -6.96
N LYS A 109 -6.96 -10.21 -5.84
CA LYS A 109 -7.87 -11.15 -5.17
C LYS A 109 -8.89 -10.49 -4.25
N TYR A 110 -8.75 -9.19 -3.99
CA TYR A 110 -9.54 -8.49 -2.98
C TYR A 110 -10.50 -7.47 -3.59
N PRO A 111 -11.69 -7.27 -2.98
CA PRO A 111 -12.71 -6.35 -3.48
C PRO A 111 -12.18 -4.93 -3.67
N ARG A 112 -12.49 -4.37 -4.83
CA ARG A 112 -12.08 -3.03 -5.25
C ARG A 112 -13.31 -2.23 -5.64
N PHE A 113 -13.28 -0.96 -5.26
CA PHE A 113 -14.36 -0.01 -5.47
C PHE A 113 -13.80 1.26 -6.11
N LYS A 114 -14.62 1.89 -6.93
CA LYS A 114 -14.35 3.20 -7.50
C LYS A 114 -15.35 4.20 -6.90
N ALA A 115 -14.89 5.40 -6.55
CA ALA A 115 -15.80 6.47 -6.18
C ALA A 115 -16.44 7.08 -7.43
N LYS A 116 -17.77 7.24 -7.41
CA LYS A 116 -18.56 7.66 -8.57
C LYS A 116 -18.18 9.07 -9.01
N GLY A 117 -17.87 9.23 -10.30
CA GLY A 117 -17.45 10.50 -10.88
C GLY A 117 -16.05 10.95 -10.46
N LYS A 118 -15.22 10.05 -9.90
CA LYS A 118 -13.89 10.37 -9.36
C LYS A 118 -12.82 9.40 -9.84
N ILE A 119 -11.61 9.94 -10.00
CA ILE A 119 -10.38 9.15 -10.18
C ILE A 119 -9.86 8.72 -8.79
N SER A 120 -10.66 7.95 -8.08
CA SER A 120 -10.43 7.56 -6.68
C SER A 120 -10.86 6.12 -6.49
N PHE A 121 -9.89 5.26 -6.20
CA PHE A 121 -10.08 3.82 -6.09
C PHE A 121 -9.73 3.36 -4.69
N TRP A 122 -10.49 2.38 -4.20
CA TRP A 122 -10.44 1.88 -2.85
C TRP A 122 -10.41 0.36 -2.88
N GLN A 123 -9.58 -0.23 -2.04
CA GLN A 123 -9.46 -1.66 -1.96
C GLN A 123 -9.51 -2.11 -0.50
N LEU A 124 -10.35 -3.09 -0.21
CA LEU A 124 -10.49 -3.65 1.12
C LEU A 124 -9.66 -4.93 1.21
N VAL A 125 -8.70 -5.00 2.14
CA VAL A 125 -7.86 -6.18 2.34
C VAL A 125 -7.87 -6.63 3.81
N PRO A 126 -7.76 -7.93 4.08
CA PRO A 126 -7.63 -8.43 5.44
C PRO A 126 -6.32 -8.00 6.09
N ALA A 127 -6.34 -7.93 7.41
CA ALA A 127 -5.18 -7.60 8.23
C ALA A 127 -4.06 -8.64 8.10
N SER A 128 -4.42 -9.92 8.03
CA SER A 128 -3.49 -11.01 7.75
C SER A 128 -2.73 -10.83 6.43
N TYR A 129 -3.39 -10.37 5.37
CA TYR A 129 -2.76 -10.08 4.08
C TYR A 129 -1.76 -8.93 4.17
N SER A 130 -2.06 -7.92 4.98
CA SER A 130 -1.16 -6.78 5.16
C SER A 130 0.00 -7.07 6.12
N HIS A 131 -0.01 -8.22 6.81
CA HIS A 131 0.87 -8.54 7.94
C HIS A 131 0.80 -7.46 9.03
N LEU A 132 -0.43 -7.06 9.38
CA LEU A 132 -0.68 -6.04 10.39
C LEU A 132 -1.71 -6.52 11.40
N ASN A 133 -1.54 -6.13 12.66
CA ASN A 133 -2.57 -6.29 13.68
C ASN A 133 -3.47 -5.05 13.66
N CYS A 134 -4.61 -5.15 12.97
CA CYS A 134 -5.55 -4.04 12.82
C CYS A 134 -6.40 -3.87 14.09
N GLU A 135 -5.81 -3.26 15.12
CA GLU A 135 -6.43 -3.02 16.42
C GLU A 135 -6.34 -1.53 16.78
N PRO A 136 -7.31 -0.96 17.54
CA PRO A 136 -7.35 0.49 17.82
C PRO A 136 -6.04 1.07 18.40
N GLU A 137 -5.33 0.30 19.21
CA GLU A 137 -4.09 0.71 19.88
C GLU A 137 -2.91 0.75 18.89
N ASN A 138 -3.03 0.09 17.75
CA ASN A 138 -2.02 0.01 16.69
C ASN A 138 -2.23 1.09 15.62
N ILE A 139 -3.29 1.89 15.71
CA ILE A 139 -3.63 2.95 14.76
C ILE A 139 -3.25 4.33 15.30
N GLU A 140 -2.70 5.18 14.42
CA GLU A 140 -2.58 6.62 14.62
C GLU A 140 -3.42 7.37 13.57
N TRP A 141 -3.98 8.52 13.94
CA TRP A 141 -4.81 9.32 13.06
C TRP A 141 -4.02 10.52 12.54
N SER A 142 -4.01 10.71 11.22
CA SER A 142 -3.44 11.92 10.63
C SER A 142 -4.23 13.16 11.08
N LEU A 143 -3.61 14.33 11.02
CA LEU A 143 -4.32 15.60 11.23
C LEU A 143 -5.46 15.83 10.20
N GLY A 144 -5.41 15.10 9.09
CA GLY A 144 -6.44 15.09 8.06
C GLY A 144 -7.61 14.15 8.36
N GLY A 145 -7.57 13.37 9.45
CA GLY A 145 -8.66 12.45 9.84
C GLY A 145 -8.60 11.08 9.17
N ILE A 146 -7.43 10.64 8.72
CA ILE A 146 -7.25 9.33 8.08
C ILE A 146 -6.45 8.40 9.02
N PRO A 147 -6.90 7.15 9.25
CA PRO A 147 -6.21 6.22 10.12
C PRO A 147 -5.05 5.52 9.40
N TYR A 148 -3.88 5.47 10.04
CA TYR A 148 -2.68 4.80 9.56
C TYR A 148 -2.13 3.83 10.64
N PRO A 149 -1.47 2.72 10.25
CA PRO A 149 -0.78 1.89 11.23
C PRO A 149 0.35 2.69 11.86
N LYS A 150 0.57 2.60 13.18
CA LYS A 150 1.67 3.27 13.86
C LYS A 150 3.03 2.96 13.23
N LEU A 151 3.91 3.96 13.17
CA LEU A 151 5.18 3.87 12.45
C LEU A 151 6.03 2.64 12.82
N ASN A 152 6.20 2.37 14.12
CA ASN A 152 7.02 1.26 14.59
C ASN A 152 6.47 -0.10 14.13
N LEU A 153 5.15 -0.27 14.12
CA LEU A 153 4.50 -1.48 13.63
C LEU A 153 4.65 -1.62 12.11
N TYR A 154 4.50 -0.51 11.38
CA TYR A 154 4.63 -0.54 9.92
C TYR A 154 6.07 -0.80 9.46
N VAL A 155 7.06 -0.25 10.16
CA VAL A 155 8.48 -0.55 9.93
C VAL A 155 8.82 -1.99 10.31
N GLN A 156 8.32 -2.47 11.45
CA GLN A 156 8.50 -3.86 11.90
C GLN A 156 7.96 -4.84 10.87
N ARG A 157 6.74 -4.62 10.37
CA ARG A 157 6.12 -5.37 9.28
C ARG A 157 6.99 -5.43 8.04
N ALA A 158 7.53 -4.28 7.59
CA ALA A 158 8.38 -4.23 6.40
C ALA A 158 9.67 -5.05 6.58
N ILE A 159 10.21 -5.13 7.80
CA ILE A 159 11.34 -6.01 8.13
C ILE A 159 10.89 -7.48 8.10
N ASP A 160 9.80 -7.80 8.80
CA ASP A 160 9.33 -9.17 8.98
C ASP A 160 8.99 -9.87 7.67
N ILE A 161 8.41 -9.13 6.71
CA ILE A 161 8.07 -9.66 5.39
C ILE A 161 9.12 -9.36 4.31
N LYS A 162 10.30 -8.87 4.71
CA LYS A 162 11.43 -8.54 3.81
C LYS A 162 11.10 -7.55 2.69
N ASP A 163 10.17 -6.63 2.93
CA ASP A 163 9.87 -5.56 1.97
C ASP A 163 10.95 -4.47 2.03
N GLY A 164 12.08 -4.76 1.40
CA GLY A 164 13.23 -3.86 1.39
C GLY A 164 12.97 -2.53 0.66
N VAL A 165 11.97 -2.46 -0.22
CA VAL A 165 11.58 -1.21 -0.87
C VAL A 165 10.78 -0.37 0.14
N GLU A 166 9.70 -0.91 0.70
CA GLU A 166 8.87 -0.21 1.68
C GLU A 166 9.70 0.25 2.89
N LEU A 167 10.57 -0.62 3.41
CA LEU A 167 11.46 -0.31 4.53
C LEU A 167 12.37 0.90 4.22
N GLN A 168 12.97 0.94 3.03
CA GLN A 168 13.82 2.06 2.63
C GLN A 168 13.03 3.36 2.46
N GLU A 169 11.80 3.28 1.95
CA GLU A 169 10.92 4.43 1.79
C GLU A 169 10.50 5.00 3.16
N LEU A 170 10.17 4.14 4.13
CA LEU A 170 9.87 4.56 5.50
C LEU A 170 11.08 5.18 6.20
N ILE A 171 12.25 4.54 6.11
CA ILE A 171 13.51 5.06 6.66
C ILE A 171 13.81 6.42 6.06
N ASP A 172 13.70 6.58 4.74
CA ASP A 172 13.99 7.84 4.08
C ASP A 172 12.92 8.89 4.37
N GLY A 173 11.64 8.53 4.42
CA GLY A 173 10.53 9.45 4.64
C GLY A 173 10.48 10.04 6.05
N MET A 174 10.85 9.23 7.05
CA MET A 174 10.88 9.61 8.46
C MET A 174 12.27 9.98 8.99
N ASP A 175 13.32 9.80 8.17
CA ASP A 175 14.73 9.93 8.57
C ASP A 175 15.10 9.11 9.81
N LEU A 176 14.71 7.83 9.80
CA LEU A 176 14.95 6.93 10.93
C LEU A 176 16.45 6.69 11.14
N SER A 177 16.90 6.70 12.39
CA SER A 177 18.28 6.41 12.80
C SER A 177 18.43 4.95 13.24
N GLU A 178 19.67 4.46 13.36
CA GLU A 178 19.93 3.12 13.90
C GLU A 178 19.35 2.98 15.32
N GLU A 179 19.59 3.99 16.16
CA GLU A 179 19.16 4.06 17.56
C GLU A 179 17.64 4.01 17.68
N TRP A 180 16.91 4.69 16.78
CA TRP A 180 15.46 4.64 16.76
C TRP A 180 14.95 3.20 16.60
N GLY A 181 15.62 2.38 15.78
CA GLY A 181 15.24 0.99 15.61
C GLY A 181 15.45 0.15 16.86
N GLU A 182 16.56 0.36 17.57
CA GLU A 182 16.83 -0.33 18.85
C GLU A 182 15.79 0.01 19.93
N GLU A 183 15.28 1.23 19.92
CA GLU A 183 14.30 1.70 20.91
C GLU A 183 12.86 1.30 20.58
N ASN A 184 12.52 1.12 19.29
CA ASN A 184 11.12 1.03 18.84
C ASN A 184 10.76 -0.29 18.15
N LEU A 185 11.73 -1.11 17.76
CA LEU A 185 11.52 -2.34 16.99
C LEU A 185 11.95 -3.58 17.78
N ASN A 186 11.35 -4.72 17.43
CA ASN A 186 11.84 -6.02 17.86
C ASN A 186 12.84 -6.54 16.83
N LEU A 187 14.12 -6.28 17.06
CA LEU A 187 15.20 -6.68 16.15
C LEU A 187 15.78 -8.06 16.45
N ASP A 188 15.29 -8.73 17.50
CA ASP A 188 15.77 -10.05 17.89
C ASP A 188 15.12 -11.15 17.03
N GLY A 189 15.87 -12.23 16.83
CA GLY A 189 15.44 -13.36 16.01
C GLY A 189 15.44 -13.08 14.50
N THR A 190 14.53 -13.75 13.79
CA THR A 190 14.45 -13.76 12.32
C THR A 190 13.09 -13.29 11.82
N THR A 191 13.05 -12.90 10.55
CA THR A 191 11.81 -12.60 9.79
C THR A 191 10.71 -13.63 9.98
N ASP A 192 9.46 -13.23 9.75
CA ASP A 192 8.28 -14.10 9.86
C ASP A 192 8.20 -15.08 8.69
N THR A 193 8.88 -16.22 8.85
CA THR A 193 8.98 -17.25 7.80
C THR A 193 7.68 -18.00 7.59
N GLU A 194 6.84 -18.11 8.61
CA GLU A 194 5.54 -18.77 8.48
C GLU A 194 4.62 -17.95 7.58
N TRP A 195 4.53 -16.64 7.84
CA TRP A 195 3.77 -15.75 6.98
C TRP A 195 4.32 -15.74 5.55
N LEU A 196 5.65 -15.62 5.39
CA LEU A 196 6.29 -15.61 4.07
C LEU A 196 6.05 -16.89 3.28
N GLU A 197 6.09 -18.05 3.92
CA GLU A 197 5.80 -19.34 3.28
C GLU A 197 4.33 -19.41 2.84
N ASN A 198 3.40 -19.06 3.73
CA ASN A 198 1.98 -19.02 3.40
C ASN A 198 1.69 -18.06 2.24
N TYR A 199 2.33 -16.91 2.25
CA TYR A 199 2.21 -15.89 1.19
C TYR A 199 2.79 -16.40 -0.14
N TYR A 200 3.97 -17.03 -0.11
CA TYR A 200 4.58 -17.66 -1.27
C TYR A 200 3.67 -18.74 -1.88
N GLN A 201 3.10 -19.62 -1.06
CA GLN A 201 2.18 -20.66 -1.54
C GLN A 201 0.90 -20.07 -2.16
N ALA A 202 0.33 -19.02 -1.55
CA ALA A 202 -0.82 -18.31 -2.09
C ALA A 202 -0.52 -17.66 -3.46
N PHE A 203 0.70 -17.19 -3.65
CA PHE A 203 1.20 -16.68 -4.92
C PHE A 203 1.34 -17.76 -5.99
N CYS A 204 2.02 -18.85 -5.66
CA CYS A 204 2.16 -20.00 -6.57
C CYS A 204 0.80 -20.53 -7.00
N ALA A 205 -0.16 -20.62 -6.09
CA ALA A 205 -1.54 -21.02 -6.40
C ALA A 205 -2.19 -20.06 -7.41
N ASP A 206 -2.10 -18.74 -7.20
CA ASP A 206 -2.63 -17.73 -8.14
C ASP A 206 -2.02 -17.85 -9.54
N PHE A 207 -0.71 -18.04 -9.60
CA PHE A 207 0.01 -18.16 -10.87
C PHE A 207 -0.44 -19.41 -11.64
N ARG A 208 -0.57 -20.55 -10.96
CA ARG A 208 -1.08 -21.80 -11.55
C ARG A 208 -2.50 -21.62 -12.07
N GLU A 209 -3.39 -21.03 -11.27
CA GLU A 209 -4.79 -20.76 -11.65
C GLU A 209 -4.89 -19.86 -12.89
N ARG A 210 -3.98 -18.89 -13.03
CA ARG A 210 -3.92 -17.96 -14.18
C ARG A 210 -3.10 -18.48 -15.36
N GLY A 211 -2.54 -19.68 -15.28
CA GLY A 211 -1.67 -20.24 -16.32
C GLY A 211 -0.37 -19.46 -16.53
N LYS A 212 0.16 -18.84 -15.48
CA LYS A 212 1.41 -18.05 -15.50
C LYS A 212 2.58 -18.84 -14.90
N ASP A 213 3.80 -18.43 -15.26
CA ASP A 213 5.04 -19.05 -14.77
C ASP A 213 5.42 -18.57 -13.36
N GLU A 214 5.55 -19.51 -12.43
CA GLU A 214 5.95 -19.30 -11.03
C GLU A 214 7.37 -18.72 -10.87
N MET A 215 8.22 -18.78 -11.91
CA MET A 215 9.57 -18.19 -11.92
C MET A 215 9.59 -16.67 -11.66
N LEU A 216 8.43 -16.00 -11.69
CA LEU A 216 8.29 -14.57 -11.44
C LEU A 216 7.92 -14.23 -9.98
N VAL A 217 7.86 -15.22 -9.08
CA VAL A 217 7.58 -14.99 -7.65
C VAL A 217 8.87 -14.59 -6.93
N PHE A 218 8.95 -13.36 -6.43
CA PHE A 218 10.13 -12.82 -5.72
C PHE A 218 9.98 -12.83 -4.19
N ILE A 219 9.27 -13.82 -3.64
CA ILE A 219 9.08 -14.02 -2.21
C ILE A 219 10.08 -15.08 -1.72
N ASP A 220 10.92 -14.72 -0.76
CA ASP A 220 11.90 -15.62 -0.15
C ASP A 220 11.54 -15.88 1.32
N PRO A 221 11.08 -17.08 1.68
CA PRO A 221 10.72 -17.43 3.06
C PRO A 221 11.93 -17.78 3.95
N THR A 222 13.16 -17.78 3.42
CA THR A 222 14.36 -18.18 4.19
C THR A 222 14.56 -17.29 5.43
N PRO A 223 14.74 -17.83 6.65
CA PRO A 223 14.94 -17.00 7.83
C PRO A 223 16.10 -16.02 7.65
N THR A 224 15.87 -14.73 7.88
CA THR A 224 16.91 -13.69 7.85
C THR A 224 16.86 -12.89 9.15
N SER A 225 18.03 -12.48 9.67
CA SER A 225 18.07 -11.66 10.90
C SER A 225 17.39 -10.31 10.68
N ARG A 226 16.43 -9.98 11.55
CA ARG A 226 15.72 -8.69 11.55
C ARG A 226 16.70 -7.53 11.74
N ARG A 227 17.60 -7.67 12.71
CA ARG A 227 18.71 -6.73 12.97
C ARG A 227 19.56 -6.49 11.73
N GLN A 228 19.97 -7.55 11.02
CA GLN A 228 20.77 -7.38 9.79
C GLN A 228 20.01 -6.64 8.69
N ILE A 229 18.70 -6.92 8.51
CA ILE A 229 17.85 -6.19 7.55
C ILE A 229 17.76 -4.72 7.93
N TRP A 230 17.51 -4.42 9.20
CA TRP A 230 17.42 -3.07 9.73
C TRP A 230 18.72 -2.29 9.52
N GLU A 231 19.83 -2.77 10.09
CA GLU A 231 21.14 -2.12 10.03
C GLU A 231 21.59 -1.88 8.59
N ARG A 232 21.44 -2.88 7.71
CA ARG A 232 21.75 -2.73 6.29
C ARG A 232 20.91 -1.64 5.65
N SER A 233 19.63 -1.56 5.98
CA SER A 233 18.72 -0.60 5.36
C SER A 233 18.98 0.82 5.83
N VAL A 234 19.20 1.05 7.12
CA VAL A 234 19.43 2.39 7.67
C VAL A 234 20.83 2.93 7.34
N ARG A 235 21.88 2.10 7.38
CA ARG A 235 23.25 2.50 7.01
C ARG A 235 23.39 2.89 5.53
N ASN A 236 22.48 2.42 4.69
CA ASN A 236 22.49 2.72 3.25
C ASN A 236 21.78 4.04 2.87
N LYS A 237 21.31 4.86 3.82
CA LYS A 237 20.63 6.15 3.55
C LYS A 237 21.40 7.04 2.56
N GLN A 238 22.69 7.24 2.78
CA GLN A 238 23.52 8.10 1.93
C GLN A 238 23.65 7.58 0.49
N ARG A 239 23.77 6.26 0.31
CA ARG A 239 23.80 5.64 -1.02
C ARG A 239 22.49 5.86 -1.79
N ARG A 240 21.35 5.95 -1.09
CA ARG A 240 20.03 6.15 -1.70
C ARG A 240 19.76 7.57 -2.21
N LEU A 241 20.59 8.55 -1.82
CA LEU A 241 20.58 9.89 -2.43
C LEU A 241 20.90 9.81 -3.94
N GLY A 242 21.76 8.85 -4.31
CA GLY A 242 22.26 8.73 -5.67
C GLY A 242 22.92 10.04 -6.15
N TRP A 243 22.86 10.29 -7.45
CA TRP A 243 23.37 11.52 -8.05
C TRP A 243 22.36 12.69 -8.01
N LYS A 244 21.10 12.42 -7.63
CA LYS A 244 19.99 13.39 -7.71
C LYS A 244 19.95 14.34 -6.52
N TYR A 245 20.39 13.91 -5.34
CA TYR A 245 20.28 14.67 -4.10
C TYR A 245 21.66 14.91 -3.50
N SER A 246 21.97 16.17 -3.18
CA SER A 246 23.24 16.53 -2.53
C SER A 246 23.22 16.17 -1.04
N PRO A 247 24.24 15.47 -0.51
CA PRO A 247 24.33 15.10 0.91
C PRO A 247 24.47 16.32 1.84
N GLU A 248 24.93 17.46 1.33
CA GLU A 248 25.01 18.72 2.11
C GLU A 248 23.62 19.29 2.43
N ARG A 249 22.63 19.01 1.59
CA ARG A 249 21.26 19.53 1.73
C ARG A 249 20.28 18.49 2.24
N TYR A 250 20.52 17.22 1.97
CA TYR A 250 19.61 16.12 2.21
C TYR A 250 20.18 15.13 3.23
N ALA A 251 19.40 14.84 4.27
CA ALA A 251 19.67 13.79 5.24
C ALA A 251 19.35 12.41 4.66
N THR A 252 18.26 12.35 3.88
CA THR A 252 17.78 11.15 3.18
C THR A 252 17.30 11.50 1.78
N ARG A 253 16.88 10.50 0.99
CA ARG A 253 16.28 10.72 -0.34
C ARG A 253 15.12 11.71 -0.32
N TYR A 254 14.37 11.79 0.77
CA TYR A 254 13.13 12.59 0.86
C TYR A 254 13.23 13.77 1.83
N ARG A 255 14.26 13.82 2.66
CA ARG A 255 14.33 14.73 3.81
C ARG A 255 15.56 15.61 3.75
N LYS A 256 15.33 16.91 3.89
CA LYS A 256 16.39 17.90 4.11
C LYS A 256 16.81 17.88 5.57
N HIS A 257 18.05 18.24 5.84
CA HIS A 257 18.52 18.46 7.21
C HIS A 257 17.60 19.45 7.94
N GLY A 258 17.21 19.14 9.18
CA GLY A 258 16.34 19.98 10.00
C GLY A 258 14.85 20.03 9.60
N SER A 259 14.40 19.15 8.69
CA SER A 259 12.99 19.08 8.30
C SER A 259 12.09 18.52 9.41
N THR A 260 10.93 19.13 9.64
CA THR A 260 9.96 18.73 10.68
C THR A 260 9.25 17.42 10.33
N ASP A 261 8.91 16.58 11.31
CA ASP A 261 8.17 15.32 11.12
C ASP A 261 7.04 15.46 10.06
N PRO A 262 7.00 14.60 9.02
CA PRO A 262 6.03 14.76 7.93
C PRO A 262 4.57 14.66 8.39
N ARG A 263 4.31 13.99 9.51
CA ARG A 263 2.97 13.73 10.07
C ARG A 263 2.36 14.96 10.75
N THR A 264 3.19 15.92 11.16
CA THR A 264 2.71 17.17 11.76
C THR A 264 2.15 18.16 10.72
N ARG A 265 2.21 17.80 9.44
CA ARG A 265 1.62 18.60 8.35
C ARG A 265 0.17 18.21 8.18
N ASN A 266 -0.73 19.18 8.27
CA ASN A 266 -2.12 18.97 7.90
C ASN A 266 -2.20 18.71 6.38
N ARG A 267 -2.54 17.47 6.00
CA ARG A 267 -2.78 17.06 4.61
C ARG A 267 -4.18 16.46 4.55
N PRO A 268 -5.21 17.28 4.30
CA PRO A 268 -6.56 16.76 4.19
C PRO A 268 -6.63 15.67 3.11
N GLY A 269 -7.15 14.49 3.46
CA GLY A 269 -7.28 13.35 2.54
C GLY A 269 -6.00 12.49 2.34
N VAL A 270 -4.99 12.68 3.20
CA VAL A 270 -3.70 11.96 3.28
C VAL A 270 -3.27 11.82 4.75
#